data_AF-A0A9Q8P793-F1
#
_entry.id   AF-A0A9Q8P793-F1
#
_cell.length_a   1.000
_cell.length_b   1.000
_cell.length_c   1.000
_cell.angle_alpha   90.00
_cell.angle_beta   90.00
_cell.angle_gamma   90.00
#
_symmetry.space_group_name_H-M   'P 1'
#
loop_
_entity.id
_entity.type
_entity.pdbx_description
1 polymer ?
#
loop_
_entity_poly.entity_id
_entity_poly.type
_entity_poly.pdbx_seq_one_letter_code
_entity_poly.pdbx_strand_id
1 'polypeptide(L)'
;MDGSKTRSEGLYDTDNTMGSDPRRIKKKIAFPRVFEGDMQVLCWIKDFRFRTWCGDTPYSLAAHASNVTTRGFTAIAQGSMNAERLSTTWIIHRQGKPKVASGTFKSLDGDCSSSTGRIAFPKGTFNRTPTVLVALSAVDHAGGRDLRIGTYVTKINPEGFDWHLHTWGDGNDRAMRSAEAAYVALGFV
;
A
#
# COMPACT_ATOMS: atom_id res chain seq x y z
N MET A 1 15.60 -24.07 -15.32
CA MET A 1 14.62 -24.39 -14.25
C MET A 1 15.19 -23.90 -12.93
N ASP A 2 14.63 -22.82 -12.38
CA ASP A 2 14.45 -22.58 -10.93
C ASP A 2 13.59 -21.31 -10.82
N GLY A 3 12.27 -21.52 -10.84
CA GLY A 3 11.30 -20.50 -10.51
C GLY A 3 11.17 -20.36 -9.00
N SER A 4 12.24 -19.92 -8.32
CA SER A 4 12.21 -19.78 -6.86
C SER A 4 11.15 -18.75 -6.45
N LYS A 5 10.03 -19.32 -5.99
CA LYS A 5 8.97 -18.66 -5.24
C LYS A 5 9.62 -17.93 -4.05
N THR A 6 9.61 -16.60 -4.08
CA THR A 6 9.76 -15.81 -2.85
C THR A 6 8.53 -14.96 -2.68
N ARG A 7 7.45 -15.62 -2.26
CA ARG A 7 6.30 -15.00 -1.62
C ARG A 7 6.55 -15.15 -0.12
N SER A 8 7.20 -14.16 0.49
CA SER A 8 7.31 -14.07 1.94
C SER A 8 6.19 -13.17 2.43
N GLU A 9 5.11 -13.78 2.89
CA GLU A 9 4.04 -13.06 3.57
C GLU A 9 4.42 -12.92 5.04
N GLY A 10 4.42 -11.69 5.56
CA GLY A 10 4.49 -11.46 6.99
C GLY A 10 3.25 -10.69 7.41
N LEU A 11 2.42 -11.30 8.26
CA LEU A 11 1.41 -10.56 9.01
C LEU A 11 2.13 -9.94 10.21
N TYR A 12 2.10 -8.62 10.32
CA TYR A 12 2.49 -7.96 11.54
C TYR A 12 1.27 -7.35 12.19
N ASP A 13 0.90 -7.83 13.37
CA ASP A 13 -0.27 -7.42 14.15
C ASP A 13 0.16 -6.54 15.32
N THR A 14 -0.64 -5.50 15.59
CA THR A 14 -0.40 -4.49 16.64
C THR A 14 -1.23 -4.74 17.89
N ASP A 15 -2.03 -5.81 17.92
CA ASP A 15 -2.99 -6.10 19.01
C ASP A 15 -2.37 -6.19 20.42
N ASN A 16 -1.04 -6.27 20.54
CA ASN A 16 -0.37 -6.45 21.84
C ASN A 16 0.56 -5.30 22.27
N THR A 17 0.55 -4.14 21.57
CA THR A 17 1.41 -2.98 21.92
C THR A 17 0.64 -1.72 22.33
N MET A 18 -0.67 -1.82 22.61
CA MET A 18 -1.53 -0.68 22.93
C MET A 18 -1.49 -0.34 24.42
N GLY A 19 -0.31 0.05 24.90
CA GLY A 19 -0.09 0.63 26.23
C GLY A 19 0.92 1.77 26.15
N SER A 20 0.44 3.01 26.30
CA SER A 20 1.23 4.25 26.52
C SER A 20 2.31 4.64 25.48
N ASP A 21 1.98 4.54 24.19
CA ASP A 21 2.73 4.96 22.97
C ASP A 21 3.63 3.89 22.32
N PRO A 22 3.19 3.40 21.13
CA PRO A 22 3.76 3.89 19.87
C PRO A 22 2.70 4.02 18.74
N ARG A 23 2.35 5.22 18.25
CA ARG A 23 1.49 5.37 17.03
C ARG A 23 2.20 5.12 15.71
N ARG A 24 3.48 4.77 15.78
CA ARG A 24 4.28 4.30 14.66
C ARG A 24 5.16 3.16 15.15
N ILE A 25 4.87 1.98 14.65
CA ILE A 25 5.62 0.78 14.99
C ILE A 25 6.57 0.47 13.86
N LYS A 26 7.80 0.10 14.22
CA LYS A 26 8.84 -0.30 13.28
C LYS A 26 9.29 -1.71 13.62
N LYS A 27 9.36 -2.57 12.61
CA LYS A 27 9.89 -3.92 12.76
C LYS A 27 10.96 -4.17 11.72
N LYS A 28 12.15 -4.58 12.17
CA LYS A 28 13.20 -5.07 11.28
C LYS A 28 12.81 -6.47 10.81
N ILE A 29 12.78 -6.65 9.50
CA ILE A 29 12.47 -7.92 8.84
C ILE A 29 13.74 -8.39 8.14
N ALA A 30 14.25 -9.54 8.56
CA ALA A 30 15.33 -10.22 7.86
C ALA A 30 14.75 -11.04 6.70
N PHE A 31 15.46 -11.05 5.58
CA PHE A 31 15.15 -11.95 4.49
C PHE A 31 15.61 -13.38 4.83
N PRO A 32 14.92 -14.41 4.31
CA PRO A 32 15.28 -15.80 4.57
C PRO A 32 16.65 -16.18 3.99
N ARG A 33 17.15 -15.37 3.04
CA ARG A 33 18.49 -15.44 2.46
C ARG A 33 18.92 -14.04 2.03
N VAL A 34 20.22 -13.87 1.79
CA VAL A 34 20.72 -12.66 1.11
C VAL A 34 20.29 -12.71 -0.35
N PHE A 35 19.72 -11.63 -0.86
CA PHE A 35 19.43 -11.47 -2.28
C PHE A 35 20.52 -10.66 -2.98
N GLU A 36 20.70 -10.88 -4.28
CA GLU A 36 21.60 -10.07 -5.10
C GLU A 36 20.80 -9.00 -5.86
N GLY A 37 21.42 -7.83 -6.01
CA GLY A 37 20.84 -6.67 -6.69
C GLY A 37 19.89 -5.87 -5.82
N ASP A 38 19.36 -4.80 -6.41
CA ASP A 38 18.43 -3.90 -5.73
C ASP A 38 17.07 -4.57 -5.54
N MET A 39 16.57 -4.50 -4.31
CA MET A 39 15.30 -5.11 -3.92
C MET A 39 14.23 -4.03 -3.85
N GLN A 40 13.05 -4.35 -4.36
CA GLN A 40 11.85 -3.56 -4.20
C GLN A 40 10.93 -4.26 -3.20
N VAL A 41 10.44 -3.48 -2.22
CA VAL A 41 9.49 -3.93 -1.20
C VAL A 41 8.23 -3.09 -1.33
N LEU A 42 7.11 -3.76 -1.52
CA LEU A 42 5.79 -3.11 -1.51
C LEU A 42 5.12 -3.50 -0.21
N CYS A 43 4.71 -2.52 0.60
CA CYS A 43 3.91 -2.72 1.80
C CYS A 43 2.52 -2.13 1.58
N TRP A 44 1.52 -2.76 2.17
CA TRP A 44 0.16 -2.21 2.21
C TRP A 44 -0.56 -2.62 3.49
N ILE A 45 -1.73 -2.00 3.68
CA ILE A 45 -2.63 -2.26 4.80
C ILE A 45 -3.34 -3.59 4.52
N LYS A 46 -3.17 -4.55 5.43
CA LYS A 46 -3.85 -5.85 5.36
C LYS A 46 -5.16 -5.86 6.13
N ASP A 47 -5.15 -5.26 7.31
CA ASP A 47 -6.27 -5.29 8.24
C ASP A 47 -6.12 -4.10 9.20
N PHE A 48 -7.23 -3.49 9.62
CA PHE A 48 -7.20 -2.38 10.55
C PHE A 48 -8.50 -2.28 11.35
N ARG A 49 -8.42 -1.59 12.49
CA ARG A 49 -9.56 -1.24 13.32
C ARG A 49 -9.36 0.15 13.87
N PHE A 50 -10.39 0.97 13.78
CA PHE A 50 -10.48 2.22 14.51
C PHE A 50 -11.46 2.10 15.66
N ARG A 51 -11.20 2.83 16.73
CA ARG A 51 -12.13 3.03 17.83
C ARG A 51 -13.41 3.70 17.33
N THR A 52 -14.54 3.17 17.75
CA THR A 52 -15.86 3.77 17.51
C THR A 52 -16.05 5.04 18.35
N TRP A 53 -16.77 6.05 17.84
CA TRP A 53 -17.14 7.28 18.57
C TRP A 53 -15.95 8.20 18.93
N CYS A 54 -15.08 8.47 17.96
CA CYS A 54 -13.96 9.40 18.15
C CYS A 54 -14.24 10.84 17.68
N GLY A 55 -15.52 11.21 17.53
CA GLY A 55 -15.94 12.51 17.01
C GLY A 55 -15.27 12.82 15.66
N ASP A 56 -14.64 14.00 15.58
CA ASP A 56 -13.95 14.50 14.38
C ASP A 56 -12.50 14.00 14.23
N THR A 57 -12.06 13.06 15.07
CA THR A 57 -10.70 12.51 14.97
C THR A 57 -10.50 11.86 13.59
N PRO A 58 -9.46 12.27 12.83
CA PRO A 58 -9.20 11.68 11.51
C PRO A 58 -8.89 10.18 11.58
N TYR A 59 -9.25 9.47 10.52
CA TYR A 59 -8.87 8.09 10.29
C TYR A 59 -7.61 8.09 9.41
N SER A 60 -6.44 8.00 10.04
CA SER A 60 -5.18 8.02 9.32
C SER A 60 -4.39 6.73 9.56
N LEU A 61 -3.94 6.08 8.47
CA LEU A 61 -3.10 4.87 8.50
C LEU A 61 -1.99 5.01 7.45
N ALA A 62 -0.83 4.44 7.71
CA ALA A 62 0.23 4.27 6.72
C ALA A 62 1.02 2.99 6.95
N ALA A 63 1.33 2.29 5.86
CA ALA A 63 2.11 1.07 5.80
C ALA A 63 3.16 1.20 4.71
N HIS A 64 4.44 1.27 5.08
CA HIS A 64 5.54 1.41 4.13
C HIS A 64 6.80 0.68 4.59
N ALA A 65 7.70 0.41 3.65
CA ALA A 65 9.04 -0.10 3.93
C ALA A 65 10.05 1.05 3.97
N SER A 66 11.09 0.90 4.79
CA SER A 66 12.28 1.75 4.77
C SER A 66 13.53 0.90 4.95
N ASN A 67 14.71 1.47 4.71
CA ASN A 67 16.00 0.79 4.88
C ASN A 67 16.05 -0.57 4.17
N VAL A 68 15.59 -0.61 2.91
CA VAL A 68 15.62 -1.82 2.10
C VAL A 68 17.07 -2.11 1.72
N THR A 69 17.50 -3.33 2.00
CA THR A 69 18.85 -3.83 1.70
C THR A 69 18.74 -5.22 1.09
N THR A 70 19.87 -5.82 0.70
CA THR A 70 19.94 -7.22 0.27
C THR A 70 19.66 -8.24 1.37
N ARG A 71 19.57 -7.82 2.63
CA ARG A 71 19.40 -8.69 3.81
C ARG A 71 18.06 -8.54 4.49
N GLY A 72 17.30 -7.48 4.18
CA GLY A 72 16.07 -7.17 4.88
C GLY A 72 15.61 -5.74 4.67
N PHE A 73 14.59 -5.35 5.42
CA PHE A 73 14.05 -4.00 5.45
C PHE A 73 13.40 -3.70 6.81
N THR A 74 12.98 -2.47 7.01
CA THR A 74 12.16 -2.06 8.16
C THR A 74 10.72 -1.84 7.71
N ALA A 75 9.80 -2.70 8.18
CA ALA A 75 8.38 -2.50 8.03
C ALA A 75 7.90 -1.42 9.01
N ILE A 76 7.13 -0.46 8.51
CA ILE A 76 6.57 0.64 9.31
C ILE A 76 5.06 0.61 9.18
N ALA A 77 4.38 0.57 10.32
CA ALA A 77 2.94 0.73 10.44
C ALA A 77 2.66 1.95 11.32
N GLN A 78 1.86 2.89 10.84
CA GLN A 78 1.53 4.13 11.53
C GLN A 78 0.02 4.35 11.52
N GLY A 79 -0.55 4.72 12.67
CA GLY A 79 -1.97 4.99 12.82
C GLY A 79 -2.25 6.27 13.60
N SER A 80 -3.41 6.88 13.37
CA SER A 80 -3.93 8.01 14.16
C SER A 80 -4.32 7.58 15.58
N MET A 81 -4.71 8.54 16.42
CA MET A 81 -4.97 8.30 17.86
C MET A 81 -6.04 7.25 18.13
N ASN A 82 -6.98 7.12 17.21
CA ASN A 82 -8.11 6.21 17.25
C ASN A 82 -7.82 4.88 16.54
N ALA A 83 -6.62 4.65 15.98
CA ALA A 83 -6.28 3.34 15.43
C ALA A 83 -6.06 2.35 16.58
N GLU A 84 -6.87 1.30 16.66
CA GLU A 84 -6.81 0.23 17.66
C GLU A 84 -6.05 -1.00 17.13
N ARG A 85 -6.09 -1.22 15.82
CA ARG A 85 -5.35 -2.28 15.15
C ARG A 85 -4.90 -1.81 13.78
N LEU A 86 -3.68 -2.13 13.40
CA LEU A 86 -3.17 -1.94 12.04
C LEU A 86 -2.19 -3.06 11.72
N SER A 87 -2.56 -3.92 10.79
CA SER A 87 -1.68 -4.91 10.22
C SER A 87 -1.17 -4.51 8.85
N THR A 88 0.12 -4.73 8.62
CA THR A 88 0.74 -4.58 7.30
C THR A 88 1.19 -5.93 6.76
N THR A 89 1.16 -6.07 5.45
CA THR A 89 1.77 -7.17 4.70
C THR A 89 2.60 -6.59 3.57
N TRP A 90 3.47 -7.42 3.01
CA TRP A 90 4.37 -6.99 1.94
C TRP A 90 4.65 -8.09 0.93
N ILE A 91 5.16 -7.68 -0.23
CA ILE A 91 5.89 -8.54 -1.15
C ILE A 91 7.26 -7.94 -1.46
N ILE A 92 8.19 -8.82 -1.82
CA ILE A 92 9.56 -8.44 -2.18
C ILE A 92 9.92 -9.06 -3.52
N HIS A 93 10.63 -8.31 -4.36
CA HIS A 93 11.22 -8.81 -5.59
C HIS A 93 12.46 -7.98 -5.97
N ARG A 94 13.31 -8.52 -6.86
CA ARG A 94 14.39 -7.74 -7.46
C ARG A 94 13.80 -6.62 -8.33
N GLN A 95 14.44 -5.45 -8.34
CA GLN A 95 14.13 -4.39 -9.26
C GLN A 95 14.43 -4.84 -10.70
N GLY A 96 13.59 -4.42 -11.66
CA GLY A 96 13.73 -4.85 -13.05
C GLY A 96 13.43 -6.34 -13.31
N LYS A 97 12.76 -7.03 -12.37
CA LYS A 97 12.35 -8.43 -12.56
C LYS A 97 11.50 -8.56 -13.84
N PRO A 98 11.85 -9.46 -14.78
CA PRO A 98 11.09 -9.64 -16.01
C PRO A 98 9.62 -9.94 -15.73
N LYS A 99 8.72 -9.37 -16.55
CA LYS A 99 7.27 -9.52 -16.44
C LYS A 99 6.69 -9.04 -15.11
N VAL A 100 7.38 -8.13 -14.42
CA VAL A 100 6.93 -7.50 -13.19
C VAL A 100 7.16 -5.99 -13.26
N ALA A 101 6.14 -5.21 -12.95
CA ALA A 101 6.27 -3.79 -12.67
C ALA A 101 5.52 -3.48 -11.37
N SER A 102 6.04 -2.57 -10.56
CA SER A 102 5.43 -2.25 -9.27
C SER A 102 5.86 -0.87 -8.79
N GLY A 103 5.10 -0.34 -7.84
CA GLY A 103 5.35 0.98 -7.27
C GLY A 103 4.18 1.41 -6.39
N THR A 104 4.09 2.72 -6.18
CA THR A 104 2.97 3.35 -5.47
C THR A 104 2.42 4.51 -6.29
N PHE A 105 1.17 4.88 -6.03
CA PHE A 105 0.55 6.11 -6.50
C PHE A 105 -0.22 6.76 -5.36
N LYS A 106 -0.30 8.09 -5.38
CA LYS A 106 -0.92 8.90 -4.34
C LYS A 106 -1.89 9.92 -4.92
N SER A 107 -2.86 10.33 -4.12
CA SER A 107 -3.77 11.42 -4.46
C SER A 107 -3.00 12.71 -4.77
N LEU A 108 -3.50 13.48 -5.71
CA LEU A 108 -2.98 14.80 -6.04
C LEU A 108 -3.44 15.84 -5.01
N ASP A 109 -2.66 16.91 -4.86
CA ASP A 109 -3.01 17.99 -3.94
C ASP A 109 -4.31 18.67 -4.37
N GLY A 110 -5.25 18.84 -3.43
CA GLY A 110 -6.55 19.44 -3.69
C GLY A 110 -7.65 18.46 -4.12
N ASP A 111 -7.33 17.21 -4.43
CA ASP A 111 -8.32 16.16 -4.72
C ASP A 111 -8.95 15.65 -3.43
N CYS A 112 -10.20 16.06 -3.17
CA CYS A 112 -10.86 15.86 -1.89
C CYS A 112 -11.90 14.72 -1.89
N SER A 113 -12.33 14.26 -3.07
CA SER A 113 -13.33 13.20 -3.25
C SER A 113 -12.86 12.07 -4.17
N SER A 114 -12.10 12.40 -5.20
CA SER A 114 -11.57 11.45 -6.18
C SER A 114 -10.27 11.99 -6.76
N SER A 115 -9.29 11.12 -6.93
CA SER A 115 -8.02 11.39 -7.58
C SER A 115 -7.72 10.27 -8.56
N THR A 116 -7.25 10.64 -9.74
CA THR A 116 -6.92 9.68 -10.80
C THR A 116 -5.66 10.12 -11.53
N GLY A 117 -4.98 9.15 -12.12
CA GLY A 117 -3.83 9.39 -12.97
C GLY A 117 -3.47 8.12 -13.72
N ARG A 118 -2.32 8.16 -14.39
CA ARG A 118 -1.84 7.04 -15.20
C ARG A 118 -0.44 6.63 -14.75
N ILE A 119 -0.25 5.33 -14.61
CA ILE A 119 1.08 4.72 -14.47
C ILE A 119 1.49 4.17 -15.82
N ALA A 120 2.71 4.52 -16.25
CA ALA A 120 3.37 3.89 -17.39
C ALA A 120 4.29 2.77 -16.89
N PHE A 121 4.19 1.60 -17.51
CA PHE A 121 5.14 0.52 -17.28
C PHE A 121 6.47 0.79 -18.01
N PRO A 122 7.60 0.30 -17.49
CA PRO A 122 8.86 0.36 -18.24
C PRO A 122 8.70 -0.34 -19.60
N LYS A 123 9.25 0.27 -20.65
CA LYS A 123 9.10 -0.22 -22.02
C LYS A 123 9.56 -1.68 -22.14
N GLY A 124 8.75 -2.51 -22.78
CA GLY A 124 9.07 -3.92 -23.01
C GLY A 124 8.86 -4.84 -21.79
N THR A 125 8.36 -4.33 -20.66
CA THR A 125 8.05 -5.19 -19.50
C THR A 125 6.97 -6.21 -19.81
N PHE A 126 5.97 -5.80 -20.61
CA PHE A 126 4.82 -6.61 -20.98
C PHE A 126 4.60 -6.58 -22.49
N ASN A 127 4.21 -7.72 -23.05
CA ASN A 127 3.80 -7.89 -24.45
C ASN A 127 2.32 -8.25 -24.59
N ARG A 128 1.63 -8.45 -23.46
CA ARG A 128 0.19 -8.69 -23.32
C ARG A 128 -0.29 -7.94 -22.09
N THR A 129 -1.60 -7.71 -22.00
CA THR A 129 -2.19 -7.06 -20.82
C THR A 129 -1.84 -7.82 -19.54
N PRO A 130 -1.14 -7.18 -18.58
CA PRO A 130 -0.80 -7.82 -17.32
C PRO A 130 -1.99 -7.88 -16.37
N THR A 131 -1.91 -8.71 -15.33
CA THR A 131 -2.79 -8.61 -14.16
C THR A 131 -2.23 -7.56 -13.22
N VAL A 132 -3.02 -6.56 -12.84
CA VAL A 132 -2.65 -5.50 -11.89
C VAL A 132 -3.40 -5.69 -10.59
N LEU A 133 -2.67 -5.82 -9.48
CA LEU A 133 -3.20 -5.84 -8.13
C LEU A 133 -2.88 -4.51 -7.46
N VAL A 134 -3.85 -3.92 -6.75
CA VAL A 134 -3.69 -2.69 -5.99
C VAL A 134 -4.21 -2.85 -4.57
N ALA A 135 -3.57 -2.17 -3.62
CA ALA A 135 -4.00 -2.14 -2.22
C ALA A 135 -3.60 -0.82 -1.58
N LEU A 136 -4.45 -0.27 -0.71
CA LEU A 136 -4.18 0.96 0.03
C LEU A 136 -2.94 0.78 0.92
N SER A 137 -1.97 1.69 0.78
CA SER A 137 -0.75 1.77 1.60
C SER A 137 -0.81 2.92 2.59
N ALA A 138 -1.54 3.99 2.28
CA ALA A 138 -1.80 5.08 3.22
C ALA A 138 -3.17 5.72 2.99
N VAL A 139 -3.79 6.20 4.06
CA VAL A 139 -5.05 6.95 4.03
C VAL A 139 -4.97 8.04 5.10
N ASP A 140 -5.40 9.25 4.75
CA ASP A 140 -5.81 10.26 5.72
C ASP A 140 -7.22 10.73 5.36
N HIS A 141 -8.18 10.31 6.17
CA HIS A 141 -9.59 10.60 5.97
C HIS A 141 -10.13 11.42 7.14
N ALA A 142 -10.92 12.45 6.85
CA ALA A 142 -11.55 13.27 7.88
C ALA A 142 -12.46 12.42 8.80
N GLY A 143 -12.50 12.78 10.08
CA GLY A 143 -13.42 12.18 11.05
C GLY A 143 -14.84 12.75 10.95
N GLY A 144 -15.68 12.39 11.92
CA GLY A 144 -17.05 12.91 12.06
C GLY A 144 -18.05 12.35 11.04
N ARG A 145 -17.64 11.35 10.26
CA ARG A 145 -18.43 10.71 9.21
C ARG A 145 -17.97 9.26 8.99
N ASP A 146 -18.71 8.51 8.20
CA ASP A 146 -18.35 7.13 7.86
C ASP A 146 -17.04 7.10 7.08
N LEU A 147 -16.14 6.17 7.44
CA LEU A 147 -14.93 5.91 6.68
C LEU A 147 -15.28 5.19 5.37
N ARG A 148 -15.21 5.92 4.26
CA ARG A 148 -15.41 5.38 2.91
C ARG A 148 -14.21 5.72 2.06
N ILE A 149 -13.44 4.73 1.67
CA ILE A 149 -12.24 4.92 0.84
C ILE A 149 -12.05 3.67 -0.01
N GLY A 150 -11.64 3.87 -1.26
CA GLY A 150 -11.47 2.78 -2.21
C GLY A 150 -10.43 3.11 -3.26
N THR A 151 -9.84 2.06 -3.81
CA THR A 151 -8.93 2.14 -4.96
C THR A 151 -9.24 1.05 -5.96
N TYR A 152 -9.10 1.38 -7.23
CA TYR A 152 -9.21 0.42 -8.33
C TYR A 152 -8.41 0.93 -9.54
N VAL A 153 -8.27 0.07 -10.55
CA VAL A 153 -7.53 0.37 -11.77
C VAL A 153 -8.39 0.10 -13.00
N THR A 154 -8.16 0.87 -14.06
CA THR A 154 -8.83 0.72 -15.35
C THR A 154 -7.83 0.87 -16.49
N LYS A 155 -8.30 0.63 -17.74
CA LYS A 155 -7.50 0.79 -18.98
C LYS A 155 -6.13 0.10 -18.94
N ILE A 156 -6.10 -1.10 -18.37
CA ILE A 156 -4.87 -1.90 -18.27
C ILE A 156 -4.47 -2.37 -19.67
N ASN A 157 -3.25 -2.06 -20.07
CA ASN A 157 -2.62 -2.47 -21.32
C ASN A 157 -1.11 -2.74 -21.09
N PRO A 158 -0.37 -3.26 -22.08
CA PRO A 158 1.07 -3.50 -21.93
C PRO A 158 1.89 -2.25 -21.57
N GLU A 159 1.38 -1.06 -21.86
CA GLU A 159 2.06 0.22 -21.62
C GLU A 159 1.76 0.82 -20.25
N GLY A 160 0.65 0.44 -19.59
CA GLY A 160 0.25 1.04 -18.32
C GLY A 160 -1.18 0.76 -17.89
N PHE A 161 -1.64 1.54 -16.92
CA PHE A 161 -3.02 1.55 -16.43
C PHE A 161 -3.40 2.91 -15.83
N ASP A 162 -4.69 3.18 -15.77
CA ASP A 162 -5.25 4.33 -15.05
C ASP A 162 -5.58 3.89 -13.62
N TRP A 163 -5.19 4.68 -12.62
CA TRP A 163 -5.48 4.41 -11.21
C TRP A 163 -6.55 5.36 -10.68
N HIS A 164 -7.27 4.92 -9.65
CA HIS A 164 -8.32 5.68 -8.99
C HIS A 164 -8.17 5.54 -7.47
N LEU A 165 -8.25 6.66 -6.77
CA LEU A 165 -8.39 6.78 -5.32
C LEU A 165 -9.63 7.63 -5.06
N HIS A 166 -10.57 7.15 -4.26
CA HIS A 166 -11.82 7.87 -4.06
C HIS A 166 -12.46 7.59 -2.71
N THR A 167 -13.33 8.51 -2.32
CA THR A 167 -14.31 8.38 -1.25
C THR A 167 -15.72 8.60 -1.82
N TRP A 168 -16.76 8.20 -1.09
CA TRP A 168 -18.15 8.30 -1.56
C TRP A 168 -19.11 8.41 -0.38
N GLY A 169 -20.39 8.63 -0.67
CA GLY A 169 -21.46 8.73 0.32
C GLY A 169 -21.67 10.14 0.87
N ASP A 170 -22.76 10.30 1.60
CA ASP A 170 -23.20 11.62 2.07
C ASP A 170 -22.17 12.25 3.01
N GLY A 171 -21.88 13.53 2.76
CA GLY A 171 -20.87 14.28 3.48
C GLY A 171 -19.42 13.85 3.24
N ASN A 172 -19.10 13.02 2.24
CA ASN A 172 -17.72 12.59 2.00
C ASN A 172 -16.99 13.31 0.87
N ASP A 173 -17.62 14.31 0.24
CA ASP A 173 -17.07 15.13 -0.85
C ASP A 173 -15.73 15.80 -0.55
N ARG A 174 -15.42 16.01 0.74
CA ARG A 174 -14.12 16.52 1.19
C ARG A 174 -13.43 15.69 2.25
N ALA A 175 -13.78 14.42 2.34
CA ALA A 175 -13.31 13.57 3.42
C ALA A 175 -11.93 12.95 3.15
N MET A 176 -11.59 12.67 1.89
CA MET A 176 -10.28 12.15 1.54
C MET A 176 -9.28 13.31 1.50
N ARG A 177 -8.42 13.43 2.52
CA ARG A 177 -7.36 14.45 2.56
C ARG A 177 -6.12 14.00 1.80
N SER A 178 -5.78 12.72 1.97
CA SER A 178 -4.79 12.05 1.14
C SER A 178 -5.04 10.55 1.10
N ALA A 179 -4.58 9.90 0.04
CA ALA A 179 -4.54 8.46 -0.05
C ALA A 179 -3.34 8.01 -0.90
N GLU A 180 -2.84 6.82 -0.61
CA GLU A 180 -1.80 6.14 -1.38
C GLU A 180 -2.15 4.67 -1.51
N ALA A 181 -1.81 4.08 -2.65
CA ALA A 181 -1.87 2.65 -2.85
C ALA A 181 -0.57 2.11 -3.47
N ALA A 182 -0.24 0.89 -3.09
CA ALA A 182 0.79 0.09 -3.73
C ALA A 182 0.17 -0.74 -4.87
N TYR A 183 0.93 -0.94 -5.96
CA TYR A 183 0.54 -1.79 -7.06
C TYR A 183 1.63 -2.80 -7.43
N VAL A 184 1.20 -3.97 -7.89
CA VAL A 184 2.05 -4.94 -8.58
C VAL A 184 1.34 -5.43 -9.85
N ALA A 185 2.03 -5.31 -10.97
CA ALA A 185 1.61 -5.80 -12.28
C ALA A 185 2.42 -7.04 -12.66
N LEU A 186 1.73 -8.09 -13.10
CA LEU A 186 2.30 -9.41 -13.37
C LEU A 186 1.92 -9.88 -14.78
N GLY A 187 2.92 -10.22 -15.59
CA GLY A 187 2.76 -10.63 -17.00
C GLY A 187 2.76 -12.14 -17.21
N PHE A 188 2.33 -12.93 -16.23
CA PHE A 188 2.31 -14.39 -16.32
C PHE A 188 0.97 -14.85 -16.88
N VAL A 189 0.88 -14.97 -18.20
CA VAL A 189 -0.22 -15.63 -18.92
C VAL A 189 0.33 -16.44 -20.07
#